data_AF-A0A2E2E4A5-F1
#
_entry.id   AF-A0A2E2E4A5-F1
#
_cell.length_a   1.000
_cell.length_b   1.000
_cell.length_c   1.000
_cell.angle_alpha   90.00
_cell.angle_beta   90.00
_cell.angle_gamma   90.00
#
_symmetry.space_group_name_H-M   'P 1'
#
loop_
_entity.id
_entity.type
_entity.pdbx_description
1 polymer ?
#
loop_
_entity_poly.entity_id
_entity_poly.type
_entity_poly.pdbx_seq_one_letter_code
_entity_poly.pdbx_strand_id
1 'polypeptide(L)'
;MQFFKDAKILIAATIIMSAPFIPSTAYAGALFDELPRCDAPMTVYHVRDGLHAAGPVPVIDIVDVTEVAGRSDAQRKCRGTAITGSDPRAVTFDIGWHDPVNGIPYFRGLLEE
;
A
#
# COMPACT_ATOMS: atom_id res chain seq x y z
N MET A 1 39.84 57.57 -33.73
CA MET A 1 39.37 56.98 -35.01
C MET A 1 39.80 55.52 -35.01
N GLN A 2 38.83 54.59 -35.02
CA GLN A 2 38.67 53.53 -36.03
C GLN A 2 39.76 52.43 -35.99
N PHE A 3 39.52 51.12 -36.08
CA PHE A 3 38.36 50.24 -36.19
C PHE A 3 39.01 48.83 -36.08
N PHE A 4 38.80 48.07 -34.99
CA PHE A 4 39.02 46.61 -35.00
C PHE A 4 37.60 46.03 -35.03
N LYS A 5 37.01 45.70 -36.18
CA LYS A 5 37.37 44.66 -37.16
C LYS A 5 37.74 43.34 -36.48
N ASP A 6 36.69 42.56 -36.24
CA ASP A 6 36.51 41.18 -36.70
C ASP A 6 35.73 40.37 -35.65
N ALA A 7 34.41 40.41 -35.85
CA ALA A 7 33.48 39.49 -35.26
C ALA A 7 33.72 38.09 -35.84
N LYS A 8 34.12 37.14 -35.00
CA LYS A 8 33.83 35.72 -35.20
C LYS A 8 33.40 35.15 -33.85
N ILE A 9 32.09 35.25 -33.61
CA ILE A 9 31.39 34.54 -32.55
C ILE A 9 31.61 33.06 -32.82
N LEU A 10 32.47 32.43 -32.02
CA LEU A 10 32.62 30.98 -31.97
C LEU A 10 31.29 30.40 -31.47
N ILE A 11 30.53 29.82 -32.39
CA ILE A 11 29.36 29.00 -32.09
C ILE A 11 29.89 27.78 -31.32
N ALA A 12 29.77 27.81 -30.00
CA ALA A 12 29.93 26.64 -29.17
C ALA A 12 28.74 25.72 -29.47
N ALA A 13 28.95 24.72 -30.33
CA ALA A 13 28.02 23.64 -30.55
C ALA A 13 27.93 22.83 -29.24
N THR A 14 27.04 23.24 -28.34
CA THR A 14 26.69 22.46 -27.17
C THR A 14 25.89 21.26 -27.67
N ILE A 15 26.56 20.12 -27.77
CA ILE A 15 25.92 18.82 -27.98
C ILE A 15 25.00 18.61 -26.77
N ILE A 16 23.71 18.87 -26.96
CA ILE A 16 22.69 18.39 -26.03
C ILE A 16 22.72 16.88 -26.20
N MET A 17 23.46 16.19 -25.33
CA MET A 17 23.27 14.76 -25.11
C MET A 17 21.82 14.62 -24.63
N SER A 18 20.94 14.30 -25.57
CA SER A 18 19.62 13.78 -25.30
C SER A 18 19.84 12.47 -24.54
N ALA A 19 19.88 12.57 -23.21
CA ALA A 19 19.72 11.42 -22.36
C ALA A 19 18.43 10.72 -22.84
N PRO A 20 18.48 9.43 -23.19
CA PRO A 20 17.24 8.72 -23.44
C PRO A 20 16.41 8.88 -22.17
N PHE A 21 15.23 9.48 -22.30
CA PHE A 21 14.15 9.22 -21.35
C PHE A 21 13.95 7.71 -21.44
N ILE A 22 14.64 6.97 -20.59
CA ILE A 22 14.28 5.61 -20.28
C ILE A 22 12.99 5.80 -19.48
N PRO A 23 11.80 5.51 -20.02
CA PRO A 23 10.66 5.36 -19.16
C PRO A 23 11.08 4.23 -18.21
N SER A 24 11.38 4.60 -16.97
CA SER A 24 11.46 3.63 -15.90
C SER A 24 10.02 3.17 -15.72
N THR A 25 9.59 2.24 -16.56
CA THR A 25 8.48 1.36 -16.23
C THR A 25 9.06 0.51 -15.12
N ALA A 26 9.13 1.08 -13.92
CA ALA A 26 8.99 0.28 -12.73
C ALA A 26 7.65 -0.41 -12.92
N TYR A 27 7.67 -1.58 -13.55
CA TYR A 27 6.75 -2.64 -13.19
C TYR A 27 7.01 -2.78 -11.70
N ALA A 28 6.21 -2.09 -10.90
CA ALA A 28 6.10 -2.38 -9.50
C ALA A 28 5.68 -3.85 -9.50
N GLY A 29 6.63 -4.75 -9.25
CA GLY A 29 6.32 -6.16 -9.08
C GLY A 29 5.18 -6.27 -8.08
N ALA A 30 4.33 -7.28 -8.24
CA ALA A 30 3.22 -7.48 -7.34
C ALA A 30 3.69 -7.34 -5.88
N LEU A 31 3.01 -6.49 -5.10
CA LEU A 31 3.42 -6.28 -3.70
C LEU A 31 3.28 -7.56 -2.89
N PHE A 32 2.35 -8.43 -3.31
CA PHE A 32 2.11 -9.74 -2.76
C PHE A 32 1.76 -10.73 -3.88
N ASP A 33 2.38 -11.91 -3.86
CA ASP A 33 2.05 -13.02 -4.76
C ASP A 33 0.84 -13.84 -4.25
N GLU A 34 0.55 -13.75 -2.95
CA GLU A 34 -0.60 -14.38 -2.30
C GLU A 34 -1.26 -13.43 -1.30
N LEU A 35 -2.54 -13.65 -0.98
CA LEU A 35 -3.22 -12.81 0.02
C LEU A 35 -2.50 -12.92 1.36
N PRO A 36 -2.23 -11.77 2.03
CA PRO A 36 -1.64 -11.75 3.36
C PRO A 36 -2.40 -12.65 4.33
N ARG A 37 -1.68 -13.30 5.25
CA ARG A 37 -2.30 -14.08 6.32
C ARG A 37 -3.11 -13.18 7.26
N CYS A 38 -4.13 -13.76 7.88
CA CYS A 38 -4.95 -13.08 8.89
C CYS A 38 -4.11 -12.48 10.02
N ASP A 39 -3.15 -13.27 10.54
CA ASP A 39 -2.28 -12.92 11.66
C ASP A 39 -0.99 -12.20 11.27
N ALA A 40 -0.84 -11.83 9.99
CA ALA A 40 0.32 -11.06 9.57
C ALA A 40 0.28 -9.66 10.22
N PRO A 41 1.40 -9.13 10.75
CA PRO A 41 1.42 -7.82 11.40
C PRO A 41 0.87 -6.67 10.54
N MET A 42 1.12 -6.70 9.23
CA MET A 42 0.58 -5.72 8.27
C MET A 42 -0.94 -5.79 8.14
N THR A 43 -1.50 -7.00 8.12
CA THR A 43 -2.95 -7.21 8.11
C THR A 43 -3.58 -6.62 9.35
N VAL A 44 -3.06 -7.00 10.53
CA VAL A 44 -3.53 -6.50 11.83
C VAL A 44 -3.46 -4.98 11.90
N TYR A 45 -2.35 -4.40 11.44
CA TYR A 45 -2.16 -2.95 11.38
C TYR A 45 -3.24 -2.26 10.54
N HIS A 46 -3.47 -2.69 9.30
CA HIS A 46 -4.43 -2.06 8.40
C HIS A 46 -5.88 -2.23 8.86
N VAL A 47 -6.23 -3.40 9.40
CA VAL A 47 -7.58 -3.64 9.96
C VAL A 47 -7.80 -2.75 11.18
N ARG A 48 -6.83 -2.70 12.10
CA ARG A 48 -6.91 -1.85 13.30
C ARG A 48 -7.06 -0.37 12.91
N ASP A 49 -6.22 0.11 12.00
CA ASP A 49 -6.24 1.50 11.55
C ASP A 49 -7.58 1.87 10.90
N GLY A 50 -8.10 0.99 10.04
CA GLY A 50 -9.42 1.16 9.43
C GLY A 50 -10.56 1.19 10.45
N LEU A 51 -10.55 0.28 11.43
CA LEU A 51 -11.55 0.26 12.50
C LEU A 51 -11.48 1.51 13.39
N HIS A 52 -10.26 1.95 13.72
CA HIS A 52 -10.03 3.16 14.49
C HIS A 52 -10.55 4.41 13.75
N ALA A 53 -10.38 4.47 12.43
CA ALA A 53 -10.86 5.58 11.61
C ALA A 53 -12.38 5.56 11.39
N ALA A 54 -13.00 4.38 11.33
CA ALA A 54 -14.42 4.23 11.02
C ALA A 54 -15.36 4.36 12.23
N GLY A 55 -14.87 4.05 13.44
CA GLY A 55 -15.69 3.92 14.64
C GLY A 55 -15.46 5.02 15.69
N PRO A 56 -16.41 5.19 16.63
CA PRO A 56 -16.21 6.08 17.78
C PRO A 56 -15.34 5.46 18.88
N VAL A 57 -15.05 4.14 18.80
CA VAL A 57 -14.30 3.39 19.80
C VAL A 57 -12.84 3.25 19.34
N PRO A 58 -11.87 3.81 20.08
CA PRO A 58 -10.47 3.61 19.78
C PRO A 58 -10.08 2.13 19.89
N VAL A 59 -9.57 1.57 18.79
CA VAL A 59 -8.95 0.24 18.78
C VAL A 59 -7.45 0.39 19.03
N ILE A 60 -6.95 -0.26 20.07
CA ILE A 60 -5.53 -0.22 20.50
C ILE A 60 -4.74 -1.30 19.75
N ASP A 61 -5.29 -2.51 19.69
CA ASP A 61 -4.68 -3.66 19.03
C ASP A 61 -5.72 -4.71 18.63
N ILE A 62 -5.33 -5.70 17.83
CA ILE A 62 -6.14 -6.89 17.51
C ILE A 62 -5.31 -8.14 17.80
N VAL A 63 -5.83 -9.00 18.67
CA VAL A 63 -5.17 -10.22 19.15
C VAL A 63 -6.00 -11.47 18.83
N ASP A 64 -5.45 -12.64 19.12
CA ASP A 64 -6.10 -13.96 18.91
C ASP A 64 -6.67 -14.17 17.50
N VAL A 65 -5.93 -13.66 16.52
CA VAL A 65 -6.37 -13.64 15.12
C VAL A 65 -6.25 -15.02 14.51
N THR A 66 -7.34 -15.49 13.92
CA THR A 66 -7.44 -16.80 13.26
C THR A 66 -8.17 -16.69 11.93
N GLU A 67 -7.81 -17.55 10.97
CA GLU A 67 -8.54 -17.70 9.72
C GLU A 67 -9.79 -18.57 9.94
N VAL A 68 -10.93 -18.10 9.46
CA VAL A 68 -12.21 -18.81 9.54
C VAL A 68 -12.37 -19.71 8.31
N ALA A 69 -12.95 -20.90 8.48
CA ALA A 69 -13.14 -21.85 7.39
C ALA A 69 -13.86 -21.22 6.18
N GLY A 70 -13.36 -21.48 4.97
CA GLY A 70 -13.85 -20.89 3.72
C GLY A 70 -12.78 -20.24 2.84
N ARG A 71 -11.52 -20.69 2.92
CA ARG A 71 -10.38 -20.19 2.14
C ARG A 71 -10.68 -20.22 0.64
N SER A 72 -10.58 -19.06 0.01
CA SER A 72 -10.43 -18.91 -1.44
C SER A 72 -9.13 -18.15 -1.72
N ASP A 73 -8.47 -18.44 -2.83
CA ASP A 73 -7.29 -17.66 -3.25
C ASP A 73 -7.62 -16.19 -3.57
N ALA A 74 -8.92 -15.88 -3.73
CA ALA A 74 -9.43 -14.53 -3.95
C ALA A 74 -9.87 -13.81 -2.67
N GLN A 75 -10.12 -14.54 -1.58
CA GLN A 75 -10.57 -13.95 -0.31
C GLN A 75 -10.24 -14.84 0.89
N ARG A 76 -9.72 -14.22 1.96
CA ARG A 76 -9.59 -14.81 3.29
C ARG A 76 -10.57 -14.15 4.24
N LYS A 77 -11.17 -14.94 5.13
CA LYS A 77 -12.04 -14.46 6.22
C LYS A 77 -11.35 -14.75 7.54
N CYS A 78 -11.36 -13.77 8.43
CA CYS A 78 -10.60 -13.79 9.66
C CYS A 78 -11.48 -13.35 10.83
N ARG A 79 -11.14 -13.85 12.02
CA ARG A 79 -11.72 -13.42 13.29
C ARG A 79 -10.61 -13.15 14.28
N GLY A 80 -10.83 -12.22 15.21
CA GLY A 80 -9.95 -12.00 16.35
C GLY A 80 -10.67 -11.24 17.46
N THR A 81 -9.86 -10.66 18.35
CA THR A 81 -10.32 -9.84 19.47
C THR A 81 -9.67 -8.46 19.39
N ALA A 82 -10.47 -7.42 19.18
CA ALA A 82 -10.04 -6.04 19.25
C ALA A 82 -9.91 -5.60 20.71
N ILE A 83 -8.72 -5.15 21.11
CA ILE A 83 -8.50 -4.52 22.41
C ILE A 83 -8.88 -3.05 22.30
N THR A 84 -9.87 -2.62 23.07
CA THR A 84 -10.33 -1.23 23.13
C THR A 84 -10.01 -0.61 24.48
N GLY A 85 -10.27 0.70 24.64
CA GLY A 85 -10.07 1.39 25.91
C GLY A 85 -11.05 0.99 27.03
N SER A 86 -12.18 0.35 26.71
CA SER A 86 -13.14 -0.12 27.72
C SER A 86 -13.03 -1.62 27.91
N ASP A 87 -13.29 -2.38 26.85
CA ASP A 87 -13.44 -3.84 26.89
C ASP A 87 -12.92 -4.47 25.59
N PRO A 88 -12.39 -5.70 25.65
CA PRO A 88 -12.13 -6.49 24.45
C PRO A 88 -13.44 -6.75 23.68
N ARG A 89 -13.43 -6.59 22.37
CA ARG A 89 -14.57 -6.86 21.49
C ARG A 89 -14.18 -7.85 20.41
N ALA A 90 -15.10 -8.72 20.02
CA ALA A 90 -14.84 -9.58 18.88
C ALA A 90 -14.79 -8.74 17.59
N VAL A 91 -13.91 -9.13 16.68
CA VAL A 91 -13.75 -8.50 15.37
C VAL A 91 -13.79 -9.57 14.29
N THR A 92 -14.50 -9.28 13.21
CA THR A 92 -14.43 -10.05 11.97
C THR A 92 -13.88 -9.17 10.87
N PHE A 93 -13.06 -9.74 10.01
CA PHE A 93 -12.51 -9.01 8.88
C PHE A 93 -12.21 -9.93 7.71
N ASP A 94 -12.20 -9.35 6.51
CA ASP A 94 -11.86 -10.03 5.27
C ASP A 94 -10.72 -9.33 4.54
N ILE A 95 -9.91 -10.15 3.87
CA ILE A 95 -8.77 -9.76 3.05
C ILE A 95 -9.04 -10.29 1.65
N GLY A 96 -8.95 -9.45 0.64
CA GLY A 96 -9.09 -9.87 -0.76
C GLY A 96 -8.30 -8.97 -1.68
N TRP A 97 -8.35 -9.24 -2.98
CA TRP A 97 -7.64 -8.43 -3.97
C TRP A 97 -8.44 -7.19 -4.35
N HIS A 98 -7.85 -6.02 -4.17
CA HIS A 98 -8.30 -4.80 -4.82
C HIS A 98 -7.84 -4.79 -6.28
N ASP A 99 -6.55 -5.13 -6.49
CA ASP A 99 -5.95 -5.32 -7.80
C ASP A 99 -5.09 -6.60 -7.79
N PRO A 100 -5.58 -7.72 -8.33
CA PRO A 100 -4.84 -8.98 -8.34
C PRO A 100 -3.65 -8.97 -9.31
N VAL A 101 -3.62 -8.08 -10.30
CA VAL A 101 -2.52 -8.00 -11.28
C VAL A 101 -1.29 -7.38 -10.62
N ASN A 102 -1.50 -6.36 -9.79
CA ASN A 102 -0.44 -5.66 -9.07
C ASN A 102 -0.26 -6.14 -7.63
N GLY A 103 -0.97 -7.20 -7.21
CA GLY A 103 -0.89 -7.77 -5.87
C GLY A 103 -1.29 -6.77 -4.78
N ILE A 104 -2.30 -5.94 -5.03
CA ILE A 104 -2.77 -4.92 -4.07
C ILE A 104 -3.98 -5.50 -3.31
N PRO A 105 -3.85 -5.84 -2.01
CA PRO A 105 -4.97 -6.30 -1.22
C PRO A 105 -5.84 -5.13 -0.74
N TYR A 106 -7.10 -5.43 -0.43
CA TYR A 106 -7.92 -4.62 0.47
C TYR A 106 -8.06 -5.34 1.81
N PHE A 107 -8.36 -4.55 2.84
CA PHE A 107 -8.68 -5.02 4.19
C PHE A 107 -10.00 -4.39 4.61
N ARG A 108 -10.92 -5.19 5.12
CA ARG A 108 -12.22 -4.71 5.60
C ARG A 108 -12.57 -5.40 6.91
N GLY A 109 -12.80 -4.63 7.96
CA GLY A 109 -13.13 -5.17 9.28
C GLY A 109 -14.36 -4.51 9.89
N LEU A 110 -14.97 -5.21 10.82
CA LEU A 110 -16.13 -4.78 11.60
C LEU A 110 -15.96 -5.25 13.06
N LEU A 111 -16.24 -4.37 14.02
CA LEU A 111 -16.40 -4.77 15.42
C LEU A 111 -17.78 -5.43 15.57
N GLU A 112 -17.84 -6.58 16.22
CA GLU A 112 -19.11 -7.20 16.61
C GLU A 112 -19.74 -6.39 17.77
N GLU A 113 -21.06 -6.20 17.74
CA GLU A 113 -21.83 -5.46 18.76
C GLU A 113 -22.01 -6.25 20.06
#